data_AF-A0AAE6ZJN7-F1
#
_entry.id   AF-A0AAE6ZJN7-F1
#
_cell.length_a   1.000
_cell.length_b   1.000
_cell.length_c   1.000
_cell.angle_alpha   90.00
_cell.angle_beta   90.00
_cell.angle_gamma   90.00
#
_symmetry.space_group_name_H-M   'P 1'
#
loop_
_entity.id
_entity.type
_entity.pdbx_description
1 polymer ?
#
loop_
_entity_poly.entity_id
_entity_poly.type
_entity_poly.pdbx_seq_one_letter_code
_entity_poly.pdbx_strand_id
1 'polypeptide(L)'
;MGVLIGLFIAFTGFQYKSLTGIFQFSPFSGWQMANNALSAYRYVDSVDRKEVPQKFRLLDQDVRRYLDTTPYFKLMDPYGMDVNATYMWSPVSPLRIYMKKVVTDDSSLTKIREWAYMAPLYKEYATVLMRNYPKQFVRSYLWPNFVKYYVPPVEFLETYGFNADTVDQITEVWFGYKENKLTSRFKDKNVYILSYYPIICGVFNAVYVMMSFSFFVLGGVKLNRGLFRTWGLFTVFWVVNLLFSVFASPIALRFQIFPLILCVALNFILFDFMLTVYKAETKSNLAVN
;
A
#
# COMPACT_ATOMS: atom_id res chain seq x y z
N MET A 1 -22.82 1.28 12.43
CA MET A 1 -21.41 1.02 12.06
C MET A 1 -20.53 2.27 12.20
N GLY A 2 -20.91 3.43 11.65
CA GLY A 2 -20.10 4.66 11.76
C GLY A 2 -19.79 5.13 13.19
N VAL A 3 -20.74 5.01 14.12
CA VAL A 3 -20.55 5.38 15.54
C VAL A 3 -19.45 4.52 16.20
N LEU A 4 -19.46 3.21 15.97
CA LEU A 4 -18.45 2.31 16.53
C LEU A 4 -17.04 2.61 15.99
N ILE A 5 -16.93 2.91 14.69
CA ILE A 5 -15.67 3.32 14.07
C ILE A 5 -15.18 4.64 14.68
N GLY A 6 -16.08 5.63 14.83
CA GLY A 6 -15.75 6.91 15.46
C GLY A 6 -15.28 6.75 16.91
N LEU A 7 -15.97 5.93 17.69
CA LEU A 7 -15.58 5.62 19.08
C LEU A 7 -14.23 4.90 19.14
N PHE A 8 -13.97 3.96 18.24
CA PHE A 8 -12.68 3.29 18.14
C PHE A 8 -11.55 4.27 17.82
N ILE A 9 -11.75 5.15 16.82
CA ILE A 9 -10.77 6.18 16.45
C ILE A 9 -10.50 7.11 17.64
N ALA A 10 -11.55 7.55 18.33
CA ALA A 10 -11.43 8.41 19.49
C ALA A 10 -10.68 7.72 20.63
N PHE A 11 -11.07 6.49 20.98
CA PHE A 11 -10.44 5.70 22.03
C PHE A 11 -8.94 5.52 21.76
N THR A 12 -8.56 5.03 20.58
CA THR A 12 -7.16 4.85 20.21
C THR A 12 -6.40 6.19 20.21
N GLY A 13 -7.03 7.25 19.70
CA GLY A 13 -6.44 8.59 19.70
C GLY A 13 -6.16 9.14 21.10
N PHE A 14 -7.08 8.90 22.05
CA PHE A 14 -6.89 9.28 23.45
C PHE A 14 -5.81 8.43 24.13
N GLN A 15 -5.68 7.15 23.81
CA GLN A 15 -4.61 6.31 24.33
C GLN A 15 -3.23 6.81 23.88
N TYR A 16 -3.07 7.19 22.61
CA TYR A 16 -1.82 7.81 22.16
C TYR A 16 -1.59 9.20 22.74
N LYS A 17 -2.66 9.98 22.98
CA LYS A 17 -2.56 11.25 23.70
C LYS A 17 -2.05 11.05 25.13
N SER A 18 -2.53 10.03 25.82
CA SER A 18 -2.03 9.68 27.16
C SER A 18 -0.56 9.28 27.12
N LEU A 19 -0.16 8.50 26.11
CA LEU A 19 1.21 8.01 25.96
C LEU A 19 2.22 9.10 25.56
N THR A 20 1.84 10.03 24.69
CA THR A 20 2.77 10.97 24.03
C THR A 20 2.46 12.44 24.26
N GLY A 21 1.33 12.76 24.90
CA GLY A 21 0.78 14.12 24.97
C GLY A 21 0.07 14.57 23.70
N ILE A 22 0.19 13.83 22.59
CA ILE A 22 -0.31 14.21 21.27
C ILE A 22 -1.43 13.28 20.83
N PHE A 23 -2.58 13.86 20.49
CA PHE A 23 -3.69 13.09 19.94
C PHE A 23 -3.38 12.65 18.51
N GLN A 24 -3.39 11.34 18.28
CA GLN A 24 -3.21 10.76 16.95
C GLN A 24 -3.86 9.39 16.89
N PHE A 25 -4.63 9.12 15.83
CA PHE A 25 -5.27 7.82 15.66
C PHE A 25 -4.26 6.70 15.43
N SER A 26 -3.25 6.96 14.60
CA SER A 26 -2.22 5.98 14.28
C SER A 26 -0.90 6.68 13.98
N PRO A 27 0.14 6.45 14.80
CA PRO A 27 1.50 6.86 14.50
C PRO A 27 2.00 6.40 13.14
N PHE A 28 1.50 5.26 12.66
CA PHE A 28 1.92 4.66 11.41
C PHE A 28 1.70 5.58 10.22
N SER A 29 0.61 6.35 10.23
CA SER A 29 0.32 7.31 9.17
C SER A 29 1.44 8.34 8.95
N GLY A 30 2.04 8.88 10.02
CA GLY A 30 3.08 9.89 9.91
C GLY A 30 4.40 9.32 9.38
N TRP A 31 4.78 8.14 9.87
CA TRP A 31 5.95 7.41 9.37
C TRP A 31 5.80 6.98 7.93
N GLN A 32 4.63 6.45 7.56
CA GLN A 32 4.34 6.02 6.22
C GLN A 32 4.35 7.20 5.24
N MET A 33 3.75 8.34 5.60
CA MET A 33 3.81 9.56 4.79
C MET A 33 5.26 10.03 4.57
N ALA A 34 6.09 10.03 5.62
CA ALA A 34 7.50 10.40 5.48
C ALA A 34 8.27 9.42 4.61
N ASN A 35 8.05 8.12 4.78
CA ASN A 35 8.64 7.10 3.93
C ASN A 35 8.29 7.34 2.45
N ASN A 36 7.00 7.57 2.15
CA ASN A 36 6.51 7.85 0.80
C ASN A 36 7.15 9.10 0.21
N ALA A 37 7.22 10.17 1.00
CA ALA A 37 7.84 11.43 0.60
C ALA A 37 9.33 11.26 0.32
N LEU A 38 10.06 10.48 1.13
CA LEU A 38 11.48 10.20 0.92
C LEU A 38 11.75 9.32 -0.30
N SER A 39 10.87 8.36 -0.61
CA SER A 39 10.94 7.58 -1.87
C SER A 39 10.87 8.48 -3.11
N ALA A 40 10.14 9.59 -3.05
CA ALA A 40 10.14 10.59 -4.11
C ALA A 40 11.34 11.56 -4.02
N TYR A 41 11.64 12.04 -2.81
CA TYR A 41 12.66 13.07 -2.57
C TYR A 41 14.06 12.64 -2.99
N ARG A 42 14.36 11.34 -2.95
CA ARG A 42 15.64 10.79 -3.44
C ARG A 42 15.92 11.07 -4.93
N TYR A 43 14.89 11.38 -5.72
CA TYR A 43 15.01 11.75 -7.14
C TYR A 43 15.06 13.27 -7.36
N VAL A 44 15.17 14.06 -6.30
CA VAL A 44 15.40 15.51 -6.39
C VAL A 44 16.90 15.76 -6.36
N ASP A 45 17.42 16.32 -7.44
CA ASP A 45 18.83 16.69 -7.56
C ASP A 45 19.24 17.65 -6.43
N SER A 46 20.46 17.47 -5.91
CA SER A 46 20.95 18.21 -4.75
C SER A 46 20.90 19.74 -4.94
N VAL A 47 21.08 20.20 -6.18
CA VAL A 47 21.02 21.62 -6.58
C VAL A 47 19.60 22.20 -6.56
N ASP A 48 18.57 21.36 -6.73
CA ASP A 48 17.16 21.78 -6.81
C ASP A 48 16.44 21.67 -5.46
N ARG A 49 17.15 21.26 -4.40
CA ARG A 49 16.56 21.04 -3.09
C ARG A 49 16.29 22.35 -2.34
N LYS A 50 15.04 22.81 -2.41
CA LYS A 50 14.44 23.90 -1.62
C LYS A 50 14.68 23.75 -0.12
N GLU A 51 14.80 24.87 0.56
CA GLU A 51 14.90 24.91 2.02
C GLU A 51 13.61 24.44 2.70
N VAL A 52 13.78 23.84 3.88
CA VAL A 52 12.67 23.44 4.75
C VAL A 52 12.56 24.39 5.95
N PRO A 53 11.38 24.54 6.56
CA PRO A 53 11.20 25.29 7.79
C PRO A 53 12.23 24.91 8.88
N GLN A 54 12.65 25.88 9.69
CA GLN A 54 13.75 25.73 10.66
C GLN A 54 13.61 24.49 11.57
N LYS A 55 12.39 24.16 11.99
CA LYS A 55 12.11 22.98 12.84
C LYS A 55 12.45 21.63 12.19
N PHE A 56 12.57 21.56 10.87
CA PHE A 56 12.94 20.36 10.13
C PHE A 56 14.40 20.37 9.68
N ARG A 57 15.16 21.44 9.94
CA ARG A 57 16.49 21.64 9.36
C ARG A 57 17.45 20.49 9.70
N LEU A 58 17.49 20.06 10.96
CA LEU A 58 18.37 18.97 11.40
C LEU A 58 17.95 17.62 10.77
N LEU A 59 16.65 17.35 10.70
CA LEU A 59 16.10 16.16 10.05
C LEU A 59 16.44 16.14 8.56
N ASP A 60 16.20 17.25 7.84
CA ASP A 60 16.47 17.35 6.41
C ASP A 60 17.97 17.28 6.11
N GLN A 61 18.85 17.81 6.98
CA GLN A 61 20.29 17.62 6.86
C GLN A 61 20.69 16.14 6.95
N ASP A 62 20.14 15.39 7.91
CA ASP A 62 20.38 13.95 8.04
C ASP A 62 19.85 13.17 6.82
N VAL A 63 18.66 13.55 6.32
CA VAL A 63 18.06 12.96 5.12
C VAL A 63 18.91 13.23 3.89
N ARG A 64 19.27 14.50 3.62
CA ARG A 64 20.09 14.87 2.46
C ARG A 64 21.42 14.14 2.49
N ARG A 65 22.12 14.16 3.63
CA ARG A 65 23.38 13.43 3.82
C ARG A 65 23.20 11.95 3.48
N TYR A 66 22.18 11.31 4.05
CA TYR A 66 21.91 9.91 3.78
C TYR A 66 21.69 9.63 2.29
N LEU A 67 20.88 10.44 1.61
CA LEU A 67 20.58 10.30 0.19
C LEU A 67 21.82 10.52 -0.69
N ASP A 68 22.67 11.48 -0.33
CA ASP A 68 23.86 11.85 -1.11
C ASP A 68 25.02 10.87 -0.92
N THR A 69 25.12 10.21 0.24
CA THR A 69 26.23 9.28 0.54
C THR A 69 25.89 7.82 0.31
N THR A 70 24.60 7.47 0.18
CA THR A 70 24.18 6.07 0.06
C THR A 70 24.09 5.66 -1.42
N PRO A 71 24.84 4.64 -1.87
CA PRO A 71 24.74 4.14 -3.23
C PRO A 71 23.30 3.72 -3.56
N TYR A 72 22.85 4.00 -4.79
CA TYR A 72 21.47 3.78 -5.24
C TYR A 72 20.93 2.37 -4.91
N PHE A 73 21.71 1.32 -5.16
CA PHE A 73 21.30 -0.06 -4.89
C PHE A 73 21.02 -0.36 -3.42
N LYS A 74 21.59 0.40 -2.48
CA LYS A 74 21.32 0.29 -1.03
C LYS A 74 20.08 1.06 -0.59
N LEU A 75 19.52 1.90 -1.47
CA LEU A 75 18.27 2.63 -1.25
C LEU A 75 17.03 1.86 -1.76
N MET A 76 17.27 0.77 -2.48
CA MET A 76 16.24 -0.20 -2.84
C MET A 76 16.01 -1.17 -1.67
N ASP A 77 14.83 -1.76 -1.59
CA ASP A 77 14.62 -2.86 -0.65
C ASP A 77 15.28 -4.15 -1.16
N PRO A 78 15.32 -5.23 -0.35
CA PRO A 78 15.91 -6.51 -0.77
C PRO A 78 15.30 -7.12 -2.03
N TYR A 79 14.10 -6.66 -2.45
CA TYR A 79 13.40 -7.09 -3.65
C TYR A 79 13.64 -6.14 -4.84
N GLY A 80 14.57 -5.20 -4.71
CA GLY A 80 14.90 -4.23 -5.76
C GLY A 80 13.81 -3.19 -6.02
N MET A 81 12.85 -3.04 -5.10
CA MET A 81 11.73 -2.14 -5.31
C MET A 81 12.05 -0.70 -4.93
N ASP A 82 11.68 0.22 -5.83
CA ASP A 82 11.89 1.65 -5.68
C ASP A 82 10.98 2.32 -4.64
N VAL A 83 9.73 1.83 -4.54
CA VAL A 83 8.78 2.24 -3.50
C VAL A 83 8.59 1.09 -2.53
N ASN A 84 9.11 1.27 -1.33
CA ASN A 84 9.17 0.26 -0.28
C ASN A 84 8.99 0.94 1.09
N ALA A 85 9.08 0.18 2.19
CA ALA A 85 8.97 0.70 3.55
C ALA A 85 10.33 0.89 4.26
N THR A 86 11.44 0.96 3.51
CA THR A 86 12.81 0.96 4.05
C THR A 86 13.09 2.17 4.94
N TYR A 87 12.63 3.37 4.57
CA TYR A 87 12.87 4.56 5.39
C TYR A 87 12.13 4.52 6.74
N MET A 88 11.05 3.75 6.84
CA MET A 88 10.31 3.55 8.07
C MET A 88 10.93 2.50 8.98
N TRP A 89 11.37 1.37 8.41
CA TRP A 89 11.76 0.19 9.18
C TRP A 89 13.27 0.02 9.37
N SER A 90 14.08 0.45 8.40
CA SER A 90 15.52 0.18 8.44
C SER A 90 16.19 0.94 9.59
N PRO A 91 16.93 0.27 10.49
CA PRO A 91 17.62 0.94 11.61
C PRO A 91 18.64 2.00 11.17
N VAL A 92 19.15 1.89 9.95
CA VAL A 92 20.13 2.82 9.35
C VAL A 92 19.47 3.91 8.50
N SER A 93 18.14 3.93 8.40
CA SER A 93 17.43 4.99 7.70
C SER A 93 17.55 6.34 8.42
N PRO A 94 17.49 7.48 7.70
CA PRO A 94 17.63 8.79 8.30
C PRO A 94 16.52 9.08 9.31
N LEU A 95 15.29 8.59 9.10
CA LEU A 95 14.19 8.75 10.05
C LEU A 95 14.45 7.99 11.36
N ARG A 96 15.04 6.79 11.30
CA ARG A 96 15.35 6.01 12.51
C ARG A 96 16.55 6.57 13.25
N ILE A 97 17.55 7.05 12.52
CA ILE A 97 18.73 7.74 13.09
C ILE A 97 18.29 9.03 13.78
N TYR A 98 17.50 9.87 13.12
CA TYR A 98 17.03 11.13 13.69
C TYR A 98 16.16 10.91 14.94
N MET A 99 15.26 9.91 14.92
CA MET A 99 14.49 9.53 16.10
C MET A 99 15.39 9.24 17.30
N LYS A 100 16.44 8.43 17.13
CA LYS A 100 17.39 8.10 18.22
C LYS A 100 18.20 9.29 18.72
N LYS A 101 18.42 10.30 17.88
CA LYS A 101 19.11 11.54 18.30
C LYS A 101 18.20 12.44 19.14
N VAL A 102 16.92 12.51 18.78
CA VAL A 102 15.93 13.35 19.47
C VAL A 102 15.43 12.69 20.76
N VAL A 103 15.18 11.39 20.68
CA VAL A 103 14.78 10.55 21.81
C VAL A 103 16.05 9.92 22.36
N THR A 104 16.78 10.68 23.19
CA THR A 104 17.95 10.20 23.94
C THR A 104 17.58 9.02 24.82
N ASP A 105 18.57 8.21 25.23
CA ASP A 105 18.52 6.98 26.07
C ASP A 105 17.90 7.18 27.49
N ASP A 106 16.77 7.87 27.57
CA ASP A 106 15.90 7.86 28.73
C ASP A 106 15.29 6.47 28.79
N SER A 107 15.90 5.59 29.59
CA SER A 107 15.56 4.17 29.76
C SER A 107 14.10 3.93 30.19
N SER A 108 13.36 5.00 30.47
CA SER A 108 11.95 5.03 30.82
C SER A 108 10.98 5.00 29.63
N LEU A 109 11.42 5.26 28.40
CA LEU A 109 10.55 5.28 27.22
C LEU A 109 10.45 3.91 26.53
N THR A 110 9.22 3.43 26.36
CA THR A 110 8.98 2.24 25.54
C THR A 110 9.19 2.58 24.06
N LYS A 111 9.74 1.65 23.26
CA LYS A 111 9.93 1.83 21.79
C LYS A 111 8.68 2.33 21.05
N ILE A 112 7.49 1.92 21.52
CA ILE A 112 6.20 2.36 20.96
C ILE A 112 5.96 3.85 21.23
N ARG A 113 6.33 4.35 22.41
CA ARG A 113 6.20 5.76 22.77
C ARG A 113 7.11 6.64 21.91
N GLU A 114 8.36 6.24 21.69
CA GLU A 114 9.30 6.98 20.83
C GLU A 114 8.76 7.08 19.40
N TRP A 115 8.28 5.95 18.88
CA TRP A 115 7.75 5.86 17.52
C TRP A 115 6.48 6.71 17.36
N ALA A 116 5.59 6.68 18.36
CA ALA A 116 4.40 7.52 18.40
C ALA A 116 4.75 9.01 18.52
N TYR A 117 5.74 9.36 19.33
CA TYR A 117 6.15 10.75 19.53
C TYR A 117 6.68 11.41 18.24
N MET A 118 7.41 10.66 17.40
CA MET A 118 7.97 11.20 16.15
C MET A 118 6.97 11.32 14.99
N ALA A 119 5.87 10.56 15.03
CA ALA A 119 4.94 10.47 13.91
C ALA A 119 4.35 11.83 13.45
N PRO A 120 3.94 12.76 14.34
CA PRO A 120 3.47 14.09 13.93
C PRO A 120 4.54 14.91 13.20
N LEU A 121 5.78 14.93 13.71
CA LEU A 121 6.89 15.65 13.08
C LEU A 121 7.13 15.13 11.65
N TYR A 122 7.13 13.81 11.48
CA TYR A 122 7.32 13.17 10.19
C TYR A 122 6.18 13.40 9.22
N LYS A 123 4.93 13.41 9.70
CA LYS A 123 3.77 13.79 8.89
C LYS A 123 3.91 15.20 8.32
N GLU A 124 4.28 16.16 9.16
CA GLU A 124 4.42 17.55 8.72
C GLU A 124 5.61 17.73 7.78
N TYR A 125 6.75 17.10 8.09
CA TYR A 125 7.92 17.10 7.21
C TYR A 125 7.61 16.52 5.83
N ALA A 126 6.95 15.35 5.80
CA ALA A 126 6.49 14.72 4.57
C ALA A 126 5.57 15.65 3.75
N THR A 127 4.67 16.35 4.45
CA THR A 127 3.73 17.30 3.81
C THR A 127 4.49 18.45 3.15
N VAL A 128 5.53 18.98 3.80
CA VAL A 128 6.40 20.01 3.21
C VAL A 128 7.10 19.48 1.95
N LEU A 129 7.70 18.29 2.02
CA LEU A 129 8.38 17.69 0.86
C LEU A 129 7.42 17.46 -0.32
N MET A 130 6.26 16.85 -0.06
CA MET A 130 5.26 16.58 -1.11
C MET A 130 4.72 17.87 -1.75
N ARG A 131 4.56 18.95 -0.96
CA ARG A 131 4.16 20.27 -1.48
C ARG A 131 5.26 20.95 -2.28
N ASN A 132 6.52 20.78 -1.87
CA ASN A 132 7.66 21.37 -2.54
C ASN A 132 7.98 20.68 -3.88
N TYR A 133 7.71 19.37 -3.99
CA TYR A 133 8.06 18.52 -5.13
C TYR A 133 6.87 17.66 -5.64
N PRO A 134 5.73 18.26 -6.01
CA PRO A 134 4.55 17.49 -6.40
C PRO A 134 4.77 16.65 -7.66
N LYS A 135 5.54 17.17 -8.63
CA LYS A 135 5.86 16.45 -9.87
C LYS A 135 6.69 15.20 -9.61
N GLN A 136 7.73 15.32 -8.80
CA GLN A 136 8.57 14.19 -8.39
C GLN A 136 7.78 13.19 -7.56
N PHE A 137 6.90 13.64 -6.68
CA PHE A 137 6.01 12.76 -5.93
C PHE A 137 5.08 11.95 -6.83
N VAL A 138 4.47 12.59 -7.83
CA VAL A 138 3.64 11.89 -8.82
C VAL A 138 4.47 10.88 -9.61
N ARG A 139 5.60 11.30 -10.18
CA ARG A 139 6.42 10.46 -11.08
C ARG A 139 7.11 9.30 -10.36
N SER A 140 7.63 9.53 -9.17
CA SER A 140 8.52 8.59 -8.48
C SER A 140 7.87 7.82 -7.34
N TYR A 141 6.65 8.21 -6.92
CA TYR A 141 5.89 7.49 -5.89
C TYR A 141 4.51 7.05 -6.40
N LEU A 142 3.64 8.00 -6.81
CA LEU A 142 2.25 7.67 -7.17
C LEU A 142 2.16 6.79 -8.42
N TRP A 143 2.91 7.11 -9.47
CA TRP A 143 2.88 6.35 -10.71
C TRP A 143 3.42 4.92 -10.56
N PRO A 144 4.61 4.69 -9.95
CA PRO A 144 5.06 3.34 -9.67
C PRO A 144 4.08 2.55 -8.78
N ASN A 145 3.48 3.17 -7.78
CA ASN A 145 2.45 2.52 -6.97
C ASN A 145 1.19 2.22 -7.79
N PHE A 146 0.75 3.10 -8.68
CA PHE A 146 -0.37 2.81 -9.56
C PHE A 146 -0.11 1.58 -10.43
N VAL A 147 1.10 1.45 -10.99
CA VAL A 147 1.51 0.25 -11.73
C VAL A 147 1.50 -0.99 -10.82
N LYS A 148 2.01 -0.89 -9.60
CA LYS A 148 1.94 -1.98 -8.60
C LYS A 148 0.50 -2.30 -8.17
N TYR A 149 -0.45 -1.38 -8.25
CA TYR A 149 -1.86 -1.69 -8.01
C TYR A 149 -2.40 -2.60 -9.10
N TYR A 150 -2.07 -2.26 -10.36
CA TYR A 150 -2.52 -3.01 -11.51
C TYR A 150 -1.87 -4.39 -11.62
N VAL A 151 -0.55 -4.48 -11.38
CA VAL A 151 0.24 -5.72 -11.36
C VAL A 151 1.00 -5.80 -10.04
N PRO A 152 0.37 -6.35 -8.98
CA PRO A 152 0.94 -6.33 -7.64
C PRO A 152 2.11 -7.30 -7.49
N PRO A 153 3.22 -6.89 -6.86
CA PRO A 153 4.34 -7.78 -6.59
C PRO A 153 3.97 -8.84 -5.54
N VAL A 154 4.58 -10.01 -5.65
CA VAL A 154 4.41 -11.14 -4.71
C VAL A 154 5.09 -10.84 -3.35
N GLU A 155 6.14 -10.01 -3.35
CA GLU A 155 6.92 -9.61 -2.18
C GLU A 155 7.34 -10.81 -1.30
N PHE A 156 7.05 -10.73 0.00
CA PHE A 156 7.35 -11.71 1.03
C PHE A 156 6.74 -13.10 0.79
N LEU A 157 5.76 -13.22 -0.11
CA LEU A 157 5.15 -14.50 -0.41
C LEU A 157 5.95 -15.34 -1.43
N GLU A 158 6.98 -14.74 -2.05
CA GLU A 158 7.80 -15.42 -3.06
C GLU A 158 8.72 -16.49 -2.46
N THR A 159 9.07 -16.36 -1.18
CA THR A 159 9.96 -17.31 -0.51
C THR A 159 9.40 -17.70 0.85
N TYR A 160 9.18 -19.00 1.03
CA TYR A 160 8.77 -19.59 2.30
C TYR A 160 9.81 -19.28 3.39
N GLY A 161 9.34 -18.72 4.50
CA GLY A 161 10.17 -18.41 5.66
C GLY A 161 11.28 -17.40 5.39
N PHE A 162 11.20 -16.58 4.34
CA PHE A 162 12.29 -15.67 3.94
C PHE A 162 13.62 -16.38 3.69
N ASN A 163 13.55 -17.62 3.21
CA ASN A 163 14.70 -18.51 3.06
C ASN A 163 15.38 -18.90 4.39
N ALA A 164 14.87 -18.47 5.55
CA ALA A 164 15.37 -18.86 6.86
C ALA A 164 14.96 -20.30 7.21
N ASP A 165 15.82 -20.99 7.95
CA ASP A 165 15.54 -22.33 8.48
C ASP A 165 14.88 -22.30 9.86
N THR A 166 14.88 -21.15 10.51
CA THR A 166 14.31 -20.95 11.83
C THR A 166 13.51 -19.66 11.92
N VAL A 167 12.56 -19.62 12.87
CA VAL A 167 11.86 -18.42 13.29
C VAL A 167 12.44 -17.88 14.59
N ASP A 168 12.14 -16.62 14.90
CA ASP A 168 12.47 -16.08 16.21
C ASP A 168 11.58 -16.67 17.32
N GLN A 169 12.05 -16.57 18.57
CA GLN A 169 11.35 -17.14 19.72
C GLN A 169 9.96 -16.52 19.91
N ILE A 170 9.77 -15.25 19.55
CA ILE A 170 8.46 -14.61 19.67
C ILE A 170 7.46 -15.22 18.68
N THR A 171 7.89 -15.56 17.45
CA THR A 171 7.06 -16.26 16.46
C THR A 171 6.73 -17.67 16.95
N GLU A 172 7.72 -18.40 17.48
CA GLU A 172 7.50 -19.73 18.06
C GLU A 172 6.40 -19.71 19.13
N VAL A 173 6.47 -18.76 20.06
CA VAL A 173 5.48 -18.59 21.14
C VAL A 173 4.11 -18.17 20.58
N TRP A 174 4.07 -17.18 19.68
CA TRP A 174 2.81 -16.65 19.13
C TRP A 174 2.01 -17.69 18.34
N PHE A 175 2.70 -18.52 17.56
CA PHE A 175 2.05 -19.54 16.73
C PHE A 175 2.02 -20.93 17.39
N GLY A 176 2.56 -21.07 18.60
CA GLY A 176 2.57 -22.33 19.35
C GLY A 176 3.37 -23.42 18.65
N TYR A 177 4.50 -23.07 18.01
CA TYR A 177 5.37 -24.06 17.40
C TYR A 177 6.09 -24.88 18.47
N LYS A 178 6.27 -26.18 18.19
CA LYS A 178 7.01 -27.08 19.10
C LYS A 178 8.52 -26.85 19.06
N GLU A 179 9.01 -26.38 17.91
CA GLU A 179 10.40 -26.08 17.64
C GLU A 179 10.45 -24.81 16.78
N ASN A 180 11.53 -24.05 16.88
CA ASN A 180 11.73 -22.87 16.05
C ASN A 180 12.13 -23.19 14.59
N LYS A 181 12.23 -24.47 14.21
CA LYS A 181 12.68 -24.90 12.88
C LYS A 181 11.52 -24.91 11.88
N LEU A 182 11.71 -24.24 10.75
CA LEU A 182 10.77 -24.25 9.63
C LEU A 182 10.96 -25.52 8.80
N THR A 183 9.84 -26.17 8.48
CA THR A 183 9.82 -27.33 7.59
C THR A 183 8.99 -27.00 6.35
N SER A 184 9.49 -27.38 5.17
CA SER A 184 8.77 -27.24 3.91
C SER A 184 8.55 -28.60 3.28
N ARG A 185 7.40 -28.78 2.62
CA ARG A 185 7.13 -29.95 1.77
C ARG A 185 7.74 -29.82 0.38
N PHE A 186 8.17 -28.61 0.01
CA PHE A 186 8.76 -28.32 -1.28
C PHE A 186 10.29 -28.48 -1.23
N LYS A 187 10.88 -28.91 -2.35
CA LYS A 187 12.33 -29.11 -2.49
C LYS A 187 13.09 -27.79 -2.35
N ASP A 188 12.52 -26.71 -2.86
CA ASP A 188 12.99 -25.35 -2.69
C ASP A 188 11.99 -24.53 -1.85
N LYS A 189 12.47 -23.41 -1.30
CA LYS A 189 11.63 -22.48 -0.55
C LYS A 189 10.96 -21.45 -1.46
N ASN A 190 11.22 -21.47 -2.76
CA ASN A 190 10.65 -20.53 -3.72
C ASN A 190 9.21 -20.93 -4.07
N VAL A 191 8.32 -19.94 -4.13
CA VAL A 191 6.88 -20.13 -4.31
C VAL A 191 6.47 -19.57 -5.68
N TYR A 192 6.86 -20.28 -6.76
CA TYR A 192 6.62 -19.80 -8.13
C TYR A 192 5.14 -19.76 -8.53
N ILE A 193 4.25 -20.51 -7.87
CA ILE A 193 2.81 -20.50 -8.18
C ILE A 193 2.21 -19.09 -8.00
N LEU A 194 2.78 -18.28 -7.10
CA LEU A 194 2.29 -16.93 -6.86
C LEU A 194 2.75 -15.93 -7.92
N SER A 195 3.76 -16.25 -8.73
CA SER A 195 4.25 -15.39 -9.82
C SER A 195 3.23 -15.20 -10.95
N TYR A 196 2.20 -16.04 -11.03
CA TYR A 196 1.09 -15.90 -12.00
C TYR A 196 -0.01 -14.94 -11.53
N TYR A 197 -0.16 -14.73 -10.22
CA TYR A 197 -1.19 -13.85 -9.66
C TYR A 197 -1.12 -12.40 -10.15
N PRO A 198 0.07 -11.77 -10.27
CA PRO A 198 0.17 -10.41 -10.81
C PRO A 198 -0.42 -10.30 -12.22
N ILE A 199 -0.20 -11.31 -13.07
CA ILE A 199 -0.73 -11.37 -14.44
C ILE A 199 -2.26 -11.51 -14.38
N ILE A 200 -2.76 -12.43 -13.56
CA ILE A 200 -4.19 -12.65 -13.34
C ILE A 200 -4.87 -11.34 -12.87
N CYS A 201 -4.27 -10.64 -11.90
CA CYS A 201 -4.76 -9.35 -11.42
C CYS A 201 -4.89 -8.33 -12.56
N GLY A 202 -3.82 -8.17 -13.36
CA GLY A 202 -3.81 -7.24 -14.48
C GLY A 202 -4.91 -7.57 -15.51
N VAL A 203 -5.01 -8.84 -15.90
CA VAL A 203 -6.02 -9.31 -16.87
C VAL A 203 -7.44 -9.03 -16.36
N PHE A 204 -7.78 -9.41 -15.13
CA PHE A 204 -9.14 -9.20 -14.62
C PHE A 204 -9.49 -7.73 -14.39
N ASN A 205 -8.52 -6.89 -14.03
CA ASN A 205 -8.72 -5.43 -13.98
C ASN A 205 -8.99 -4.86 -15.38
N ALA A 206 -8.24 -5.28 -16.41
CA ALA A 206 -8.49 -4.86 -17.79
C ALA A 206 -9.86 -5.34 -18.29
N VAL A 207 -10.20 -6.61 -18.06
CA VAL A 207 -11.51 -7.17 -18.39
C VAL A 207 -12.61 -6.38 -17.71
N TYR A 208 -12.44 -6.01 -16.44
CA TYR A 208 -13.42 -5.21 -15.72
C TYR A 208 -13.68 -3.84 -16.35
N VAL A 209 -12.63 -3.13 -16.74
CA VAL A 209 -12.76 -1.83 -17.42
C VAL A 209 -13.48 -2.00 -18.77
N MET A 210 -13.08 -3.00 -19.56
CA MET A 210 -13.73 -3.30 -20.85
C MET A 210 -15.19 -3.69 -20.67
N MET A 211 -15.50 -4.57 -19.71
CA MET A 211 -16.86 -5.04 -19.45
C MET A 211 -17.75 -3.91 -18.94
N SER A 212 -17.21 -3.03 -18.08
CA SER A 212 -17.91 -1.83 -17.61
C SER A 212 -18.24 -0.89 -18.76
N PHE A 213 -17.30 -0.66 -19.68
CA PHE A 213 -17.55 0.14 -20.87
C PHE A 213 -18.65 -0.47 -21.75
N SER A 214 -18.56 -1.77 -22.06
CA SER A 214 -19.57 -2.49 -22.83
C SER A 214 -20.96 -2.46 -22.17
N PHE A 215 -21.02 -2.55 -20.84
CA PHE A 215 -22.28 -2.44 -20.09
C PHE A 215 -22.98 -1.09 -20.33
N PHE A 216 -22.24 0.01 -20.44
CA PHE A 216 -22.81 1.31 -20.80
C PHE A 216 -23.23 1.41 -22.26
N VAL A 217 -22.40 0.92 -23.18
CA VAL A 217 -22.69 0.92 -24.62
C VAL A 217 -23.98 0.16 -24.93
N LEU A 218 -24.20 -0.98 -24.27
CA LEU A 218 -25.42 -1.80 -24.41
C LEU A 218 -26.64 -1.25 -23.64
N GLY A 219 -26.55 -0.05 -23.04
CA GLY A 219 -27.67 0.54 -22.31
C GLY A 219 -28.01 -0.18 -21.00
N GLY A 220 -27.06 -0.87 -20.39
CA GLY A 220 -27.24 -1.69 -19.18
C GLY A 220 -27.87 -0.96 -18.00
N VAL A 221 -27.68 0.37 -17.91
CA VAL A 221 -28.35 1.22 -16.91
C VAL A 221 -29.88 1.15 -17.00
N LYS A 222 -30.42 1.11 -18.22
CA LYS A 222 -31.86 1.04 -18.48
C LYS A 222 -32.36 -0.40 -18.41
N LEU A 223 -31.60 -1.34 -18.96
CA LEU A 223 -31.98 -2.75 -19.06
C LEU A 223 -31.95 -3.49 -17.72
N ASN A 224 -30.99 -3.17 -16.83
CA ASN A 224 -30.87 -3.84 -15.54
C ASN A 224 -30.43 -2.87 -14.43
N ARG A 225 -31.41 -2.19 -13.82
CA ARG A 225 -31.18 -1.26 -12.70
C ARG A 225 -30.55 -1.91 -11.47
N GLY A 226 -30.82 -3.21 -11.24
CA GLY A 226 -30.22 -3.95 -10.14
C GLY A 226 -28.72 -4.13 -10.34
N LEU A 227 -28.32 -4.58 -11.54
CA LEU A 227 -26.92 -4.72 -11.93
C LEU A 227 -26.18 -3.38 -11.92
N PHE A 228 -26.81 -2.29 -12.35
CA PHE A 228 -26.21 -0.95 -12.26
C PHE A 228 -25.88 -0.53 -10.81
N ARG A 229 -26.77 -0.84 -9.85
CA ARG A 229 -26.49 -0.56 -8.42
C ARG A 229 -25.30 -1.40 -7.91
N THR A 230 -25.27 -2.69 -8.24
CA THR A 230 -24.17 -3.59 -7.85
C THR A 230 -22.84 -3.14 -8.47
N TRP A 231 -22.84 -2.83 -9.76
CA TRP A 231 -21.69 -2.28 -10.47
C TRP A 231 -21.22 -0.96 -9.85
N GLY A 232 -22.15 -0.05 -9.52
CA GLY A 232 -21.82 1.24 -8.91
C GLY A 232 -21.18 1.09 -7.54
N LEU A 233 -21.74 0.22 -6.68
CA LEU A 233 -21.17 -0.08 -5.37
C LEU A 233 -19.76 -0.67 -5.48
N PHE A 234 -19.56 -1.63 -6.39
CA PHE A 234 -18.24 -2.20 -6.60
C PHE A 234 -17.26 -1.19 -7.21
N THR A 235 -17.68 -0.35 -8.15
CA THR A 235 -16.84 0.70 -8.73
C THR A 235 -16.37 1.68 -7.68
N VAL A 236 -17.27 2.12 -6.78
CA VAL A 236 -16.91 2.99 -5.66
C VAL A 236 -15.91 2.29 -4.74
N PHE A 237 -16.17 1.03 -4.39
CA PHE A 237 -15.22 0.23 -3.60
C PHE A 237 -13.85 0.11 -4.27
N TRP A 238 -13.81 -0.22 -5.57
CA TRP A 238 -12.59 -0.38 -6.35
C TRP A 238 -11.80 0.93 -6.46
N VAL A 239 -12.47 2.06 -6.74
CA VAL A 239 -11.83 3.39 -6.79
C VAL A 239 -11.30 3.80 -5.41
N VAL A 240 -12.08 3.61 -4.34
CA VAL A 240 -11.62 3.93 -2.98
C VAL A 240 -10.44 3.04 -2.59
N ASN A 241 -10.48 1.75 -2.94
CA ASN A 241 -9.38 0.82 -2.71
C ASN A 241 -8.12 1.20 -3.49
N LEU A 242 -8.25 1.62 -4.75
CA LEU A 242 -7.18 2.15 -5.59
C LEU A 242 -6.56 3.39 -4.97
N LEU A 243 -7.37 4.41 -4.65
CA LEU A 243 -6.89 5.65 -4.05
C LEU A 243 -6.20 5.39 -2.71
N PHE A 244 -6.80 4.56 -1.84
CA PHE A 244 -6.17 4.22 -0.57
C PHE A 244 -4.83 3.51 -0.78
N SER A 245 -4.78 2.51 -1.65
CA SER A 245 -3.56 1.72 -1.89
C SER A 245 -2.45 2.56 -2.50
N VAL A 246 -2.75 3.37 -3.52
CA VAL A 246 -1.75 4.17 -4.25
C VAL A 246 -1.15 5.28 -3.37
N PHE A 247 -1.96 5.91 -2.52
CA PHE A 247 -1.51 7.04 -1.70
C PHE A 247 -0.98 6.63 -0.32
N ALA A 248 -1.53 5.57 0.29
CA ALA A 248 -1.28 5.27 1.69
C ALA A 248 -0.19 4.22 1.91
N SER A 249 0.03 3.25 1.01
CA SER A 249 0.88 2.09 1.32
C SER A 249 1.69 1.60 0.12
N PRO A 250 2.86 0.98 0.32
CA PRO A 250 3.43 0.07 -0.67
C PRO A 250 2.40 -1.03 -0.97
N ILE A 251 2.24 -1.32 -2.26
CA ILE A 251 1.22 -2.25 -2.73
C ILE A 251 1.83 -3.64 -2.88
N ALA A 252 1.13 -4.62 -2.32
CA ALA A 252 1.51 -6.01 -2.29
C ALA A 252 0.35 -6.89 -2.73
N LEU A 253 0.64 -8.07 -3.27
CA LEU A 253 -0.38 -9.04 -3.67
C LEU A 253 -1.38 -9.35 -2.56
N ARG A 254 -0.91 -9.50 -1.30
CA ARG A 254 -1.77 -9.80 -0.14
C ARG A 254 -2.91 -8.80 0.10
N PHE A 255 -2.77 -7.55 -0.37
CA PHE A 255 -3.82 -6.53 -0.24
C PHE A 255 -4.80 -6.52 -1.42
N GLN A 256 -4.44 -7.16 -2.54
CA GLN A 256 -5.23 -7.19 -3.77
C GLN A 256 -6.06 -8.46 -3.96
N ILE A 257 -5.80 -9.53 -3.18
CA ILE A 257 -6.53 -10.80 -3.32
C ILE A 257 -8.05 -10.62 -3.13
N PHE A 258 -8.48 -9.89 -2.09
CA PHE A 258 -9.90 -9.68 -1.85
C PHE A 258 -10.58 -8.81 -2.93
N PRO A 259 -10.04 -7.63 -3.30
CA PRO A 259 -10.52 -6.87 -4.46
C PRO A 259 -10.58 -7.70 -5.74
N LEU A 260 -9.59 -8.57 -5.98
CA LEU A 260 -9.55 -9.44 -7.15
C LEU A 260 -10.71 -10.43 -7.17
N ILE A 261 -11.01 -11.10 -6.04
CA ILE A 261 -12.14 -12.05 -5.97
C ILE A 261 -13.45 -11.36 -6.33
N LEU A 262 -13.69 -10.16 -5.78
CA LEU A 262 -14.88 -9.37 -6.09
C LEU A 262 -14.90 -8.92 -7.56
N CYS A 263 -13.75 -8.53 -8.11
CA CYS A 263 -13.59 -8.15 -9.51
C CYS A 263 -13.93 -9.32 -10.45
N VAL A 264 -13.40 -10.51 -10.17
CA VAL A 264 -13.69 -11.74 -10.92
C VAL A 264 -15.18 -12.05 -10.87
N ALA A 265 -15.79 -12.04 -9.69
CA ALA A 265 -17.22 -12.30 -9.54
C ALA A 265 -18.08 -11.32 -10.35
N LEU A 266 -17.78 -10.02 -10.28
CA LEU A 266 -18.51 -9.01 -11.04
C LEU A 266 -18.30 -9.14 -12.55
N ASN A 267 -17.09 -9.47 -12.99
CA ASN A 267 -16.80 -9.73 -14.41
C ASN A 267 -17.67 -10.85 -14.97
N PHE A 268 -17.87 -11.95 -14.22
CA PHE A 268 -18.78 -13.02 -14.65
C PHE A 268 -20.24 -12.57 -14.73
N ILE A 269 -20.70 -11.74 -13.78
CA ILE A 269 -22.06 -11.19 -13.80
C ILE A 269 -22.27 -10.25 -15.01
N LEU A 270 -21.29 -9.38 -15.30
CA LEU A 270 -21.32 -8.49 -16.46
C LEU A 270 -21.29 -9.28 -17.78
N PHE A 271 -20.51 -10.36 -17.83
CA PHE A 271 -20.44 -11.24 -18.99
C PHE A 271 -21.78 -11.96 -19.25
N ASP A 272 -22.42 -12.49 -18.21
CA ASP A 272 -23.75 -13.12 -18.32
C ASP A 272 -24.82 -12.14 -18.83
N PHE A 273 -24.77 -10.89 -18.36
CA PHE A 273 -25.62 -9.82 -18.89
C PHE A 273 -25.41 -9.61 -20.41
N MET A 274 -24.16 -9.56 -20.88
CA MET A 274 -23.87 -9.39 -22.30
C MET A 274 -24.35 -10.56 -23.14
N LEU A 275 -24.18 -11.80 -22.66
CA LEU A 275 -24.71 -12.99 -23.33
C LEU A 275 -26.23 -12.95 -23.42
N THR A 276 -26.91 -12.43 -22.40
CA THR A 276 -28.37 -12.31 -22.39
C THR A 276 -28.86 -11.26 -23.39
N VAL A 277 -28.20 -10.09 -23.45
CA VAL A 277 -28.51 -9.05 -24.45
C VAL A 277 -28.28 -9.57 -25.87
N TYR A 278 -27.13 -10.22 -26.12
CA TYR A 278 -26.81 -10.80 -27.43
C TYR A 278 -27.86 -11.83 -27.88
N LYS A 279 -28.27 -12.74 -26.99
CA LYS A 279 -29.32 -13.73 -27.30
C LYS A 279 -30.67 -13.08 -27.62
N ALA A 280 -31.01 -11.98 -26.96
CA ALA A 280 -32.26 -11.26 -27.19
C ALA A 280 -32.28 -10.59 -28.57
N GLU A 281 -31.19 -9.94 -28.97
CA GLU A 281 -31.04 -9.33 -30.30
C GLU A 281 -31.08 -10.38 -31.42
N THR A 282 -30.38 -11.50 -31.27
CA THR A 282 -30.37 -12.56 -32.28
C THR A 282 -31.76 -13.18 -32.48
N LYS A 283 -32.53 -13.38 -31.41
CA LYS A 283 -33.92 -13.87 -31.52
C LYS A 283 -34.83 -12.86 -32.23
N SER A 284 -34.67 -11.56 -31.96
CA SER A 284 -35.42 -10.52 -32.64
C SER A 284 -35.14 -10.52 -34.15
N ASN A 285 -33.88 -10.67 -34.55
CA ASN A 285 -33.49 -10.67 -35.96
C ASN A 285 -33.96 -11.92 -36.72
N LEU A 286 -34.08 -13.07 -36.04
CA LEU A 286 -34.63 -14.30 -36.62
C LEU A 286 -36.16 -14.31 -36.73
N ALA A 287 -36.87 -13.48 -35.95
CA ALA A 287 -38.33 -13.39 -36.00
C ALA A 287 -38.85 -12.41 -37.06
N VAL A 288 -37.96 -11.59 -37.64
CA VAL A 288 -38.29 -10.58 -38.67
C VAL A 288 -37.97 -11.06 -40.09
N ASN A 289 -37.21 -12.16 -40.23
CA ASN A 289 -36.94 -12.84 -41.50
C ASN A 289 -37.80 -14.10 -41.65
#